data_AF-A0A966IFW4-F1
#
_entry.id   AF-A0A966IFW4-F1
#
_cell.length_a   1.000
_cell.length_b   1.000
_cell.length_c   1.000
_cell.angle_alpha   90.00
_cell.angle_beta   90.00
_cell.angle_gamma   90.00
#
_symmetry.space_group_name_H-M   'P 1'
#
loop_
_entity.id
_entity.type
_entity.pdbx_description
1 polymer ?
#
loop_
_entity_poly.entity_id
_entity_poly.type
_entity_poly.pdbx_seq_one_letter_code
_entity_poly.pdbx_strand_id
1 'polypeptide(L)'
;MTMALSGGMFTPEETPAQRDALEKLETVLALIEGWIDAVVAHAAGDRLPSMIKLRETQQRRRATNSPTQQLFATLVGLEVSPRRTREAITFWEKIATLKDIQSRDQIWDESFLLPTASDLNDPEGFLKAREIPDDLSGLI
;
A
#
# COMPACT_ATOMS: atom_id res chain seq x y z
N MET A 1 -14.12 24.70 38.30
CA MET A 1 -13.59 23.32 38.29
C MET A 1 -14.06 22.65 37.01
N THR A 2 -13.55 23.06 35.85
CA THR A 2 -14.16 22.70 34.55
C THR A 2 -13.18 22.69 33.37
N MET A 3 -11.88 22.44 33.61
CA MET A 3 -10.83 22.47 32.58
C MET A 3 -9.87 21.28 32.76
N ALA A 4 -10.39 20.05 32.70
CA ALA A 4 -9.55 18.84 32.73
C ALA A 4 -10.10 17.66 31.91
N LEU A 5 -11.15 17.86 31.09
CA LEU A 5 -11.88 16.75 30.44
C LEU A 5 -11.84 16.78 28.89
N SER A 6 -11.10 17.70 28.27
CA SER A 6 -11.15 17.93 26.82
C SER A 6 -9.90 17.50 26.03
N GLY A 7 -8.96 16.77 26.64
CA GLY A 7 -7.71 16.42 25.96
C GLY A 7 -7.16 15.05 26.33
N GLY A 8 -7.56 14.01 25.58
CA GLY A 8 -6.72 12.86 25.24
C GLY A 8 -6.22 11.90 26.34
N MET A 9 -6.48 12.14 27.62
CA MET A 9 -5.91 11.31 28.71
C MET A 9 -6.64 9.96 28.92
N PHE A 10 -7.77 9.74 28.25
CA PHE A 10 -8.57 8.51 28.34
C PHE A 10 -8.91 7.92 26.97
N THR A 11 -8.05 8.07 25.96
CA THR A 11 -8.12 7.17 24.79
C THR A 11 -7.57 5.81 25.24
N PRO A 12 -8.39 4.73 25.26
CA PRO A 12 -7.88 3.39 25.50
C PRO A 12 -6.72 3.12 24.54
N GLU A 13 -5.59 2.61 25.04
CA GLU A 13 -4.54 2.14 24.14
C GLU A 13 -5.10 1.07 23.21
N GLU A 14 -4.70 1.12 21.95
CA GLU A 14 -5.12 0.15 20.96
C GLU A 14 -4.70 -1.26 21.40
N THR A 15 -5.64 -2.19 21.35
CA THR A 15 -5.31 -3.59 21.58
C THR A 15 -4.34 -4.09 20.51
N PRO A 16 -3.52 -5.13 20.77
CA PRO A 16 -2.66 -5.71 19.75
C PRO A 16 -3.42 -6.08 18.46
N ALA A 17 -4.60 -6.67 18.58
CA ALA A 17 -5.45 -7.02 17.45
C ALA A 17 -5.94 -5.79 16.64
N GLN A 18 -6.20 -4.67 17.32
CA GLN A 18 -6.57 -3.42 16.67
C GLN A 18 -5.40 -2.82 15.88
N ARG A 19 -4.18 -2.85 16.45
CA ARG A 19 -2.96 -2.41 15.75
C ARG A 19 -2.72 -3.25 14.48
N ASP A 20 -2.84 -4.57 14.59
CA ASP A 20 -2.69 -5.47 13.44
C ASP A 20 -3.75 -5.20 12.35
N ALA A 21 -4.99 -4.89 12.75
CA ALA A 21 -6.06 -4.55 11.83
C ALA A 21 -5.80 -3.21 11.12
N LEU A 22 -5.37 -2.18 11.87
CA LEU A 22 -4.99 -0.88 11.30
C LEU A 22 -3.80 -1.01 10.36
N GLU A 23 -2.80 -1.82 10.73
CA GLU A 23 -1.66 -2.10 9.88
C GLU A 23 -2.09 -2.73 8.54
N LYS A 24 -2.97 -3.74 8.58
CA LYS A 24 -3.51 -4.38 7.37
C LYS A 24 -4.28 -3.38 6.51
N LEU A 25 -5.12 -2.54 7.11
CA LEU A 25 -5.85 -1.49 6.39
C LEU A 25 -4.91 -0.48 5.74
N GLU A 26 -3.87 -0.04 6.46
CA GLU A 26 -2.85 0.86 5.93
C GLU A 26 -2.15 0.24 4.70
N THR A 27 -1.81 -1.05 4.79
CA THR A 27 -1.17 -1.79 3.68
C THR A 27 -2.06 -1.86 2.46
N VAL A 28 -3.34 -2.22 2.62
CA VAL A 28 -4.28 -2.31 1.49
C VAL A 28 -4.45 -0.95 0.83
N LEU A 29 -4.61 0.13 1.61
CA LEU A 29 -4.77 1.46 1.04
C LEU A 29 -3.49 1.92 0.33
N ALA A 30 -2.31 1.64 0.90
CA ALA A 30 -1.04 1.92 0.23
C ALA A 30 -0.86 1.10 -1.05
N LEU A 31 -1.25 -0.18 -1.07
CA LEU A 31 -1.23 -1.02 -2.26
C LEU A 31 -2.11 -0.45 -3.37
N ILE A 32 -3.33 0.00 -3.04
CA ILE A 32 -4.23 0.66 -4.01
C ILE A 32 -3.56 1.91 -4.57
N GLU A 33 -3.04 2.79 -3.70
CA GLU A 33 -2.40 4.03 -4.13
C GLU A 33 -1.16 3.78 -5.00
N GLY A 34 -0.31 2.85 -4.60
CA GLY A 34 0.90 2.51 -5.31
C GLY A 34 0.61 1.87 -6.67
N TRP A 35 -0.43 1.04 -6.77
CA TRP A 35 -0.83 0.41 -8.02
C TRP A 35 -1.34 1.47 -9.01
N ILE A 36 -2.21 2.38 -8.55
CA ILE A 36 -2.70 3.50 -9.37
C ILE A 36 -1.53 4.34 -9.90
N ASP A 37 -0.56 4.67 -9.05
CA ASP A 37 0.61 5.46 -9.43
C ASP A 37 1.46 4.74 -10.50
N ALA A 38 1.74 3.45 -10.32
CA ALA A 38 2.49 2.64 -11.29
C ALA A 38 1.75 2.49 -12.63
N VAL A 39 0.43 2.24 -12.59
CA VAL A 39 -0.41 2.13 -13.80
C VAL A 39 -0.45 3.46 -14.56
N VAL A 40 -0.70 4.57 -13.88
CA VAL A 40 -0.78 5.89 -14.50
C VAL A 40 0.58 6.31 -15.08
N ALA A 41 1.67 6.07 -14.34
CA ALA A 41 3.02 6.35 -14.81
C ALA A 41 3.35 5.56 -16.09
N HIS A 42 3.02 4.27 -16.12
CA HIS A 42 3.21 3.43 -17.31
C HIS A 42 2.34 3.89 -18.49
N ALA A 43 1.05 4.13 -18.26
CA ALA A 43 0.10 4.50 -19.31
C ALA A 43 0.42 5.85 -19.95
N ALA A 44 0.93 6.81 -19.18
CA ALA A 44 1.17 8.16 -19.66
C ALA A 44 2.64 8.47 -20.00
N GLY A 45 3.60 7.63 -19.59
CA GLY A 45 5.04 7.88 -19.70
C GLY A 45 5.49 8.35 -21.09
N ASP A 46 5.18 7.58 -22.13
CA ASP A 46 5.59 7.90 -23.50
C ASP A 46 4.73 8.98 -24.17
N ARG A 47 3.57 9.30 -23.58
CA ARG A 47 2.57 10.22 -24.16
C ARG A 47 2.71 11.64 -23.62
N LEU A 48 3.31 11.79 -22.44
CA LEU A 48 3.39 13.05 -21.72
C LEU A 48 4.83 13.25 -21.21
N PRO A 49 5.65 14.06 -21.92
CA PRO A 49 7.04 14.33 -21.53
C PRO A 49 7.20 14.92 -20.12
N SER A 50 6.14 15.52 -19.57
CA SER A 50 6.10 16.11 -18.24
C SER A 50 5.66 15.14 -17.13
N MET A 51 5.41 13.86 -17.43
CA MET A 51 4.87 12.89 -16.45
C MET A 51 5.66 12.80 -15.17
N ILE A 52 6.99 12.75 -15.24
CA ILE A 52 7.85 12.65 -14.05
C ILE A 52 7.63 13.86 -13.13
N LYS A 53 7.52 15.07 -13.71
CA LYS A 53 7.28 16.31 -12.94
C LYS A 53 5.88 16.34 -12.33
N LEU A 54 4.87 15.86 -13.06
CA LEU A 54 3.50 15.77 -12.57
C LEU A 54 3.38 14.75 -11.44
N ARG A 55 3.99 13.57 -11.60
CA ARG A 55 4.05 12.51 -10.58
C ARG A 55 4.68 13.02 -9.29
N GLU A 56 5.84 13.68 -9.36
CA GLU A 56 6.50 14.29 -8.21
C GLU A 56 5.62 15.37 -7.52
N THR A 57 5.00 16.25 -8.31
CA THR A 57 4.08 17.27 -7.78
C THR A 57 2.91 16.63 -7.03
N GLN A 58 2.38 15.52 -7.56
CA GLN A 58 1.24 14.84 -6.99
C GLN A 58 1.62 14.02 -5.75
N GLN A 59 2.81 13.42 -5.71
CA GLN A 59 3.34 12.76 -4.50
C GLN A 59 3.48 13.75 -3.34
N ARG A 60 4.01 14.97 -3.59
CA ARG A 60 4.09 16.02 -2.55
C ARG A 60 2.72 16.49 -2.04
N ARG A 61 1.73 16.58 -2.93
CA ARG A 61 0.34 16.92 -2.56
C ARG A 61 -0.31 15.84 -1.70
N ARG A 62 -0.10 14.56 -2.04
CA ARG A 62 -0.64 13.43 -1.25
C ARG A 62 -0.03 13.37 0.15
N ALA A 63 1.27 13.62 0.28
CA ALA A 63 1.95 13.66 1.57
C ALA A 63 1.46 14.76 2.53
N THR A 64 0.63 15.71 2.06
CA THR A 64 0.20 16.87 2.86
C THR A 64 -1.31 17.09 2.89
N ASN A 65 -2.09 16.66 1.88
CA ASN A 65 -3.47 17.13 1.68
C ASN A 65 -4.40 16.18 0.90
N SER A 66 -4.29 14.84 1.02
CA SER A 66 -5.24 13.94 0.32
C SER A 66 -6.62 13.93 1.01
N PRO A 67 -7.72 14.40 0.38
CA PRO A 67 -9.05 14.45 1.01
C PRO A 67 -9.57 13.07 1.41
N THR A 68 -9.21 12.04 0.64
CA THR A 68 -9.56 10.65 0.95
C THR A 68 -8.84 10.16 2.21
N GLN A 69 -7.54 10.48 2.36
CA GLN A 69 -6.81 10.14 3.59
C GLN A 69 -7.36 10.89 4.79
N GLN A 70 -7.74 12.16 4.65
CA GLN A 70 -8.37 12.94 5.73
C GLN A 70 -9.74 12.35 6.15
N LEU A 71 -10.53 11.89 5.18
CA LEU A 71 -11.82 11.24 5.47
C LEU A 71 -11.62 9.91 6.21
N PHE A 72 -10.69 9.05 5.77
CA PHE A 72 -10.38 7.80 6.45
C PHE A 72 -9.75 8.00 7.83
N ALA A 73 -8.88 9.00 7.97
CA ALA A 73 -8.33 9.41 9.26
C ALA A 73 -9.44 9.81 10.24
N THR A 74 -10.46 10.51 9.75
CA THR A 74 -11.62 10.92 10.58
C THR A 74 -12.53 9.75 10.94
N LEU A 75 -12.74 8.79 10.03
CA LEU A 75 -13.68 7.68 10.22
C LEU A 75 -13.10 6.50 11.00
N VAL A 76 -11.80 6.22 10.83
CA VAL A 76 -11.16 4.99 11.33
C VAL A 76 -9.91 5.30 12.17
N GLY A 77 -9.52 6.57 12.29
CA GLY A 77 -8.26 6.95 12.94
C GLY A 77 -7.01 6.56 12.14
N LEU A 78 -7.19 6.23 10.85
CA LEU A 78 -6.14 5.66 10.02
C LEU A 78 -5.59 6.69 9.03
N GLU A 79 -4.30 7.00 9.16
CA GLU A 79 -3.53 7.74 8.16
C GLU A 79 -2.53 6.79 7.48
N VAL A 80 -2.50 6.81 6.15
CA VAL A 80 -1.44 6.09 5.42
C VAL A 80 -0.18 6.91 5.46
N SER A 81 0.87 6.33 6.03
CA SER A 81 2.14 7.03 6.13
C SER A 81 2.75 7.26 4.73
N PRO A 82 3.38 8.42 4.48
CA PRO A 82 4.10 8.67 3.22
C PRO A 82 5.21 7.65 2.93
N ARG A 83 5.69 6.95 3.96
CA ARG A 83 6.60 5.83 3.83
C ARG A 83 5.91 4.63 3.16
N ARG A 84 4.75 4.21 3.69
CA ARG A 84 3.98 3.06 3.19
C ARG A 84 3.59 3.22 1.72
N THR A 85 3.13 4.41 1.32
CA THR A 85 2.81 4.69 -0.10
C THR A 85 4.05 4.52 -0.99
N ARG A 86 5.23 5.00 -0.58
CA ARG A 86 6.47 4.85 -1.36
C ARG A 86 6.93 3.39 -1.47
N GLU A 87 6.79 2.63 -0.39
CA GLU A 87 7.07 1.19 -0.38
C GLU A 87 6.17 0.45 -1.36
N ALA A 88 4.86 0.72 -1.33
CA ALA A 88 3.92 0.12 -2.27
C ALA A 88 4.20 0.49 -3.73
N ILE A 89 4.50 1.76 -4.03
CA ILE A 89 4.92 2.18 -5.39
C ILE A 89 6.12 1.37 -5.85
N THR A 90 7.16 1.30 -5.01
CA THR A 90 8.40 0.58 -5.31
C THR A 90 8.14 -0.92 -5.53
N PHE A 91 7.28 -1.52 -4.70
CA PHE A 91 6.85 -2.90 -4.84
C PHE A 91 6.24 -3.13 -6.23
N TRP A 92 5.25 -2.34 -6.64
CA TRP A 92 4.57 -2.54 -7.93
C TRP A 92 5.47 -2.33 -9.14
N GLU A 93 6.38 -1.35 -9.09
CA GLU A 93 7.39 -1.15 -10.12
C GLU A 93 8.35 -2.33 -10.22
N LYS A 94 8.79 -2.88 -9.08
CA LYS A 94 9.65 -4.07 -9.03
C LYS A 94 8.94 -5.32 -9.55
N ILE A 95 7.70 -5.58 -9.17
CA ILE A 95 6.93 -6.72 -9.69
C ILE A 95 6.84 -6.66 -11.22
N ALA A 96 6.48 -5.49 -11.78
CA ALA A 96 6.41 -5.30 -13.22
C ALA A 96 7.77 -5.51 -13.93
N THR A 97 8.87 -5.21 -13.24
CA THR A 97 10.24 -5.38 -13.76
C THR A 97 10.72 -6.83 -13.67
N LEU A 98 10.38 -7.53 -12.59
CA LEU A 98 10.79 -8.92 -12.32
C LEU A 98 10.02 -9.95 -13.15
N LYS A 99 8.74 -9.66 -13.46
CA LYS A 99 7.86 -10.52 -14.27
C LYS A 99 7.36 -9.72 -15.48
N ASP A 100 6.15 -9.19 -15.40
CA ASP A 100 5.54 -8.30 -16.39
C ASP A 100 4.35 -7.54 -15.78
N ILE A 101 3.73 -6.67 -16.59
CA ILE A 101 2.58 -5.85 -16.19
C ILE A 101 1.34 -6.71 -15.89
N GLN A 102 1.15 -7.81 -16.63
CA GLN A 102 0.00 -8.68 -16.44
C GLN A 102 0.08 -9.38 -15.08
N SER A 103 1.24 -9.93 -14.75
CA SER A 103 1.56 -10.57 -13.48
C SER A 103 1.43 -9.59 -12.31
N ARG A 104 1.83 -8.33 -12.50
CA ARG A 104 1.58 -7.26 -11.53
C ARG A 104 0.07 -7.10 -11.26
N ASP A 105 -0.75 -7.02 -12.31
CA ASP A 105 -2.18 -6.75 -12.16
C ASP A 105 -2.96 -7.96 -11.61
N GLN A 106 -2.55 -9.18 -11.95
CA GLN A 106 -3.12 -10.44 -11.44
C GLN A 106 -3.00 -10.59 -9.91
N ILE A 107 -2.12 -9.84 -9.25
CA ILE A 107 -2.04 -9.84 -7.78
C ILE A 107 -3.39 -9.44 -7.14
N TRP A 108 -4.20 -8.63 -7.82
CA TRP A 108 -5.53 -8.22 -7.34
C TRP A 108 -6.61 -9.31 -7.46
N ASP A 109 -6.43 -10.29 -8.35
CA ASP A 109 -7.44 -11.33 -8.60
C ASP A 109 -7.60 -12.24 -7.38
N GLU A 110 -6.54 -12.37 -6.57
CA GLU A 110 -6.50 -13.19 -5.37
C GLU A 110 -6.44 -12.30 -4.11
N SER A 111 -7.58 -11.72 -3.73
CA SER A 111 -7.66 -10.74 -2.63
C SER A 111 -7.12 -11.24 -1.28
N PHE A 112 -7.09 -12.55 -1.06
CA PHE A 112 -6.54 -13.17 0.16
C PHE A 112 -5.01 -13.32 0.13
N LEU A 113 -4.38 -13.11 -1.04
CA LEU A 113 -2.94 -13.19 -1.28
C LEU A 113 -2.33 -11.81 -1.59
N LEU A 114 -3.00 -10.75 -1.13
CA LEU A 114 -2.43 -9.40 -1.20
C LEU A 114 -1.15 -9.32 -0.34
N PRO A 115 -0.13 -8.58 -0.81
CA PRO A 115 1.10 -8.37 -0.06
C PRO A 115 0.84 -7.81 1.34
N THR A 116 1.56 -8.35 2.31
CA THR A 116 1.67 -7.76 3.65
C THR A 116 2.65 -6.58 3.65
N ALA A 117 2.73 -5.87 4.78
CA ALA A 117 3.68 -4.78 4.94
C ALA A 117 5.14 -5.20 4.76
N SER A 118 5.51 -6.42 5.20
CA SER A 118 6.86 -6.96 5.01
C SER A 118 7.14 -7.28 3.55
N ASP A 119 6.15 -7.79 2.81
CA ASP A 119 6.29 -8.17 1.40
C ASP A 119 6.58 -6.95 0.51
N LEU A 120 6.10 -5.76 0.88
CA LEU A 120 6.42 -4.52 0.15
C LEU A 120 7.92 -4.25 0.08
N ASN A 121 8.69 -4.71 1.07
CA ASN A 121 10.13 -4.55 1.14
C ASN A 121 10.90 -5.72 0.50
N ASP A 122 10.24 -6.85 0.21
CA ASP A 122 10.81 -8.02 -0.44
C ASP A 122 9.91 -8.55 -1.59
N PRO A 123 9.83 -7.85 -2.73
CA PRO A 123 9.00 -8.29 -3.86
C PRO A 123 9.45 -9.62 -4.47
N GLU A 124 10.74 -9.95 -4.39
CA GLU A 124 11.28 -11.22 -4.89
C GLU A 124 10.84 -12.39 -3.99
N GLY A 125 10.95 -12.24 -2.67
CA GLY A 125 10.43 -13.21 -1.72
C GLY A 125 8.93 -13.40 -1.84
N PHE A 126 8.17 -12.31 -2.02
CA PHE A 126 6.73 -12.36 -2.29
C PHE A 126 6.41 -13.19 -3.53
N LEU A 127 7.09 -12.96 -4.66
CA LEU A 127 6.89 -13.72 -5.88
C LEU A 127 7.21 -15.21 -5.70
N LYS A 128 8.33 -15.53 -5.03
CA LYS A 128 8.73 -16.92 -4.74
C LYS A 128 7.69 -17.62 -3.86
N ALA A 129 7.12 -16.94 -2.88
CA ALA A 129 6.11 -17.51 -2.00
C ALA A 129 4.77 -17.81 -2.73
N ARG A 130 4.52 -17.16 -3.86
CA ARG A 130 3.33 -17.40 -4.71
C ARG A 130 3.52 -18.50 -5.74
N GLU A 131 4.75 -18.90 -6.04
CA GLU A 131 5.02 -20.06 -6.87
C GLU A 131 4.67 -21.31 -6.05
N ILE A 132 3.49 -21.90 -6.32
CA ILE A 132 3.15 -23.22 -5.79
C ILE A 132 4.23 -24.17 -6.31
N PRO A 133 4.92 -24.95 -5.45
CA PRO A 133 5.86 -25.96 -5.92
C PRO A 133 5.13 -26.89 -6.88
N ASP A 134 5.61 -26.99 -8.12
CA ASP A 134 5.06 -27.87 -9.17
C ASP A 134 5.00 -29.35 -8.74
N ASP A 135 5.69 -29.70 -7.65
CA ASP A 135 5.76 -31.04 -7.11
C ASP A 135 5.22 -31.12 -5.67
N LEU A 136 3.91 -31.34 -5.56
CA LEU A 136 3.29 -31.89 -4.35
C LEU A 136 3.27 -33.43 -4.35
N SER A 137 3.84 -34.07 -5.38
CA SER A 137 3.83 -35.53 -5.55
C SER A 137 4.76 -36.25 -4.58
N GLY A 138 5.66 -35.52 -3.91
CA GLY A 138 6.46 -36.02 -2.77
C GLY A 138 5.77 -35.93 -1.40
N LEU A 139 4.53 -35.42 -1.31
CA LEU A 139 3.79 -35.24 -0.05
C LEU A 139 2.61 -36.23 0.12
N ILE A 140 2.47 -37.22 -0.76
CA ILE A 140 1.47 -38.29 -0.69
C ILE A 140 2.18 -39.65 -0.61
#